data_AF-A0A3D1HAC3-F1
#
_entry.id   AF-A0A3D1HAC3-F1
#
_cell.length_a   1.000
_cell.length_b   1.000
_cell.length_c   1.000
_cell.angle_alpha   90.00
_cell.angle_beta   90.00
_cell.angle_gamma   90.00
#
_symmetry.space_group_name_H-M   'P 1'
#
loop_
_entity.id
_entity.type
_entity.pdbx_description
1 polymer ?
#
loop_
_entity_poly.entity_id
_entity_poly.type
_entity_poly.pdbx_seq_one_letter_code
_entity_poly.pdbx_strand_id
1 'polypeptide(L)'
;MASAEFEIDDPDFYRIEGVNETNNFNMFTESSSLKSFTSIIPGSTFDLYKALGISRSVNSAPDYSYYAFRALTRVKYLMIPKDMNATKRSDALDDLEIYQYFDTQGEYDLYKTDYALPMGFAYNTYFSLESVKGANYADKLMVRSVFLTDEQIDKYGDILEKDRTDFVYSKSQFLLDAKNKIKNGVIQFSVTKEGFTAKTRYQSEKLVCFSVPYCEGWSAEINGEPAEVDKINGGLCGIRVPEGLCEITFKYRTPGLTLGIFCTIAGIVFLALYIVIFRVIRREKPLPCAHLYAVERIDGVKAHKSYVDEISHRYSDDESTEE
;
A
#
# COMPACT_ATOMS: atom_id res chain seq x y z
N MET A 1 -24.71 -1.11 10.64
CA MET A 1 -23.46 -0.99 11.41
C MET A 1 -23.28 0.50 11.64
N ALA A 2 -23.38 0.96 12.88
CA ALA A 2 -23.10 2.35 13.20
C ALA A 2 -21.60 2.57 12.96
N SER A 3 -21.24 3.60 12.20
CA SER A 3 -19.85 4.07 12.15
C SER A 3 -19.46 4.45 13.57
N ALA A 4 -18.44 3.81 14.12
CA ALA A 4 -17.78 4.30 15.33
C ALA A 4 -16.89 5.47 14.89
N GLU A 5 -17.52 6.59 14.53
CA GLU A 5 -16.81 7.85 14.31
C GLU A 5 -16.39 8.38 15.68
N PHE A 6 -15.08 8.46 15.90
CA PHE A 6 -14.52 9.18 17.03
C PHE A 6 -14.49 10.66 16.69
N GLU A 7 -15.15 11.48 17.48
CA GLU A 7 -15.16 12.93 17.31
C GLU A 7 -13.89 13.49 17.96
N ILE A 8 -12.82 13.64 17.17
CA ILE A 8 -11.57 14.28 17.58
C ILE A 8 -11.41 15.55 16.76
N ASP A 9 -11.59 16.71 17.40
CA ASP A 9 -11.37 18.02 16.81
C ASP A 9 -9.86 18.35 16.79
N ASP A 10 -9.16 17.77 15.82
CA ASP A 10 -7.75 18.07 15.53
C ASP A 10 -7.62 18.58 14.09
N PRO A 11 -7.27 19.87 13.89
CA PRO A 11 -7.18 20.45 12.55
C PRO A 11 -5.98 19.91 11.75
N ASP A 12 -4.98 19.34 12.42
CA ASP A 12 -3.84 18.71 11.77
C ASP A 12 -4.09 17.24 11.50
N PHE A 13 -3.47 16.69 10.46
CA PHE A 13 -3.45 15.24 10.25
C PHE A 13 -2.94 14.51 11.50
N TYR A 14 -3.60 13.43 11.92
CA TYR A 14 -3.17 12.57 13.02
C TYR A 14 -3.35 11.10 12.68
N ARG A 15 -2.62 10.24 13.40
CA ARG A 15 -2.91 8.81 13.46
C ARG A 15 -3.48 8.44 14.83
N ILE A 16 -4.39 7.48 14.84
CA ILE A 16 -4.97 6.87 16.04
C ILE A 16 -4.71 5.36 16.03
N GLU A 17 -4.34 4.81 17.18
CA GLU A 17 -4.05 3.38 17.33
C GLU A 17 -4.95 2.73 18.38
N GLY A 18 -5.57 1.60 18.02
CA GLY A 18 -6.30 0.75 18.96
C GLY A 18 -5.36 -0.13 19.77
N VAL A 19 -5.47 -0.06 21.10
CA VAL A 19 -4.74 -0.91 22.03
C VAL A 19 -5.49 -2.22 22.21
N ASN A 20 -4.80 -3.34 21.99
CA ASN A 20 -5.35 -4.70 22.02
C ASN A 20 -6.57 -4.91 21.11
N GLU A 21 -6.64 -4.12 20.04
CA GLU A 21 -7.68 -4.21 19.02
C GLU A 21 -7.33 -5.18 17.91
N THR A 22 -8.37 -5.59 17.17
CA THR A 22 -8.20 -6.40 15.97
C THR A 22 -7.45 -5.67 14.86
N ASN A 23 -6.74 -6.42 14.02
CA ASN A 23 -6.01 -5.85 12.89
C ASN A 23 -6.97 -5.12 11.94
N ASN A 24 -6.51 -3.99 11.38
CA ASN A 24 -7.28 -3.14 10.47
C ASN A 24 -8.57 -2.56 11.07
N PHE A 25 -8.74 -2.53 12.40
CA PHE A 25 -9.86 -1.82 13.03
C PHE A 25 -10.02 -0.38 12.52
N ASN A 26 -8.89 0.28 12.26
CA ASN A 26 -8.82 1.62 11.70
C ASN A 26 -9.48 1.77 10.32
N MET A 27 -9.63 0.69 9.53
CA MET A 27 -10.36 0.73 8.26
C MET A 27 -11.87 0.84 8.47
N PHE A 28 -12.39 0.29 9.57
CA PHE A 28 -13.81 0.42 9.93
C PHE A 28 -14.15 1.80 10.48
N THR A 29 -13.18 2.47 11.10
CA THR A 29 -13.33 3.82 11.67
C THR A 29 -12.80 4.91 10.73
N GLU A 30 -12.49 4.56 9.48
CA GLU A 30 -11.92 5.44 8.44
C GLU A 30 -10.73 6.28 8.93
N SER A 31 -9.94 5.71 9.85
CA SER A 31 -8.87 6.40 10.55
C SER A 31 -7.49 5.95 10.07
N SER A 32 -6.52 6.88 10.07
CA SER A 32 -5.12 6.55 9.82
C SER A 32 -4.47 5.92 11.06
N SER A 33 -3.72 4.84 10.89
CA SER A 33 -3.07 4.13 12.01
C SER A 33 -1.65 3.68 11.65
N LEU A 34 -0.85 3.40 12.68
CA LEU A 34 0.43 2.67 12.55
C LEU A 34 0.19 1.18 12.29
N LYS A 35 -0.88 0.63 12.88
CA LYS A 35 -1.21 -0.79 12.74
C LYS A 35 -1.81 -1.08 11.38
N SER A 36 -1.31 -2.12 10.71
CA SER A 36 -1.87 -2.57 9.43
C SER A 36 -1.51 -4.02 9.12
N PHE A 37 -2.51 -4.77 8.67
CA PHE A 37 -2.35 -6.10 8.10
C PHE A 37 -2.79 -6.08 6.64
N THR A 38 -1.84 -5.89 5.73
CA THR A 38 -2.11 -5.85 4.29
C THR A 38 -0.89 -6.26 3.46
N SER A 39 -1.14 -6.84 2.28
CA SER A 39 -0.09 -7.30 1.35
C SER A 39 0.43 -6.22 0.41
N ILE A 40 -0.12 -4.99 0.47
CA ILE A 40 0.23 -3.88 -0.43
C ILE A 40 1.11 -2.81 0.23
N ILE A 41 1.76 -3.12 1.36
CA ILE A 41 2.68 -2.18 2.00
C ILE A 41 3.98 -2.00 1.18
N PRO A 42 4.57 -0.80 1.12
CA PRO A 42 5.86 -0.59 0.48
C PRO A 42 6.97 -1.44 1.10
N GLY A 43 7.86 -1.99 0.28
CA GLY A 43 9.01 -2.80 0.73
C GLY A 43 9.93 -2.09 1.73
N SER A 44 10.07 -0.77 1.60
CA SER A 44 10.79 0.10 2.53
C SER A 44 10.28 0.03 3.97
N THR A 45 9.00 -0.33 4.18
CA THR A 45 8.44 -0.54 5.52
C THR A 45 9.16 -1.69 6.23
N PHE A 46 9.53 -2.77 5.51
CA PHE A 46 10.29 -3.87 6.09
C PHE A 46 11.69 -3.43 6.48
N ASP A 47 12.33 -2.62 5.65
CA ASP A 47 13.66 -2.08 5.93
C ASP A 47 13.65 -1.14 7.15
N LEU A 48 12.61 -0.31 7.30
CA LEU A 48 12.40 0.53 8.48
C LEU A 48 12.26 -0.31 9.76
N TYR A 49 11.43 -1.35 9.73
CA TYR A 49 11.25 -2.25 10.88
C TYR A 49 12.57 -2.95 11.23
N LYS A 50 13.32 -3.41 10.21
CA LYS A 50 14.63 -4.01 10.39
C LYS A 50 15.63 -3.02 11.01
N ALA A 51 15.64 -1.76 10.56
CA ALA A 51 16.49 -0.71 11.12
C ALA A 51 16.15 -0.40 12.59
N LEU A 52 14.88 -0.55 12.97
CA LEU A 52 14.40 -0.38 14.34
C LEU A 52 14.56 -1.63 15.22
N GLY A 53 15.03 -2.76 14.68
CA GLY A 53 15.10 -4.02 15.41
C GLY A 53 13.75 -4.68 15.68
N ILE A 54 12.69 -4.23 15.00
CA ILE A 54 11.33 -4.76 15.16
C ILE A 54 11.16 -5.97 14.24
N SER A 55 10.88 -7.13 14.81
CA SER A 55 10.47 -8.29 14.01
C SER A 55 9.08 -8.06 13.44
N ARG A 56 8.97 -8.03 12.12
CA ARG A 56 7.70 -7.91 11.39
C ARG A 56 7.42 -9.18 10.62
N SER A 57 6.27 -9.78 10.86
CA SER A 57 5.72 -10.82 9.98
C SER A 57 4.91 -10.16 8.85
N VAL A 58 3.70 -10.65 8.61
CA VAL A 58 2.70 -10.03 7.71
C VAL A 58 2.00 -8.83 8.37
N ASN A 59 2.04 -8.74 9.71
CA ASN A 59 1.35 -7.71 10.48
C ASN A 59 2.31 -6.57 10.89
N SER A 60 1.94 -5.33 10.58
CA SER A 60 2.54 -4.13 11.18
C SER A 60 1.88 -3.89 12.53
N ALA A 61 2.46 -4.42 13.60
CA ALA A 61 1.96 -4.22 14.96
C ALA A 61 3.14 -4.23 15.95
N PRO A 62 3.93 -3.14 16.02
CA PRO A 62 5.06 -3.08 16.94
C PRO A 62 4.57 -3.12 18.38
N ASP A 63 5.39 -3.73 19.25
CA ASP A 63 5.14 -3.80 20.68
C ASP A 63 4.98 -2.39 21.29
N TYR A 64 4.25 -2.28 22.41
CA TYR A 64 3.93 -0.98 23.03
C TYR A 64 5.15 -0.22 23.50
N SER A 65 6.22 -0.94 23.90
CA SER A 65 7.50 -0.36 24.32
C SER A 65 8.16 0.56 23.27
N TYR A 66 7.80 0.41 21.98
CA TYR A 66 8.22 1.30 20.89
C TYR A 66 7.40 2.61 20.84
N TYR A 67 7.25 3.30 21.98
CA TYR A 67 6.52 4.56 22.07
C TYR A 67 7.16 5.68 21.26
N ALA A 68 8.49 5.67 21.08
CA ALA A 68 9.18 6.69 20.30
C ALA A 68 8.93 6.50 18.80
N PHE A 69 8.79 5.25 18.34
CA PHE A 69 8.36 4.98 16.96
C PHE A 69 6.92 5.45 16.69
N ARG A 70 6.02 5.28 17.67
CA ARG A 70 4.65 5.83 17.60
C ARG A 70 4.66 7.36 17.53
N ALA A 71 5.48 8.02 18.34
CA ALA A 71 5.66 9.46 18.27
C ALA A 71 6.22 9.91 16.91
N LEU A 72 7.25 9.23 16.39
CA LEU A 72 7.86 9.50 15.09
C LEU A 72 6.87 9.38 13.93
N THR A 73 5.96 8.40 14.03
CA THR A 73 4.90 8.17 13.05
C THR A 73 3.62 8.92 13.38
N ARG A 74 3.67 9.97 14.21
CA ARG A 74 2.52 10.83 14.52
C ARG A 74 1.26 10.06 14.97
N VAL A 75 1.43 8.96 15.70
CA VAL A 75 0.34 8.39 16.49
C VAL A 75 0.11 9.36 17.64
N LYS A 76 -0.91 10.19 17.50
CA LYS A 76 -1.23 11.25 18.47
C LYS A 76 -2.26 10.79 19.47
N TYR A 77 -3.11 9.86 19.06
CA TYR A 77 -4.22 9.35 19.86
C TYR A 77 -4.15 7.83 20.00
N LEU A 78 -4.60 7.34 21.15
CA LEU A 78 -4.87 5.92 21.39
C LEU A 78 -6.33 5.76 21.76
N MET A 79 -6.91 4.62 21.39
CA MET A 79 -8.20 4.16 21.86
C MET A 79 -8.00 2.84 22.63
N ILE A 80 -8.56 2.76 23.83
CA ILE A 80 -8.47 1.58 24.70
C ILE A 80 -9.89 1.15 25.09
N PRO A 81 -10.34 -0.07 24.73
CA PRO A 81 -11.64 -0.59 25.16
C PRO A 81 -11.83 -0.51 26.68
N LYS A 82 -13.01 -0.07 27.11
CA LYS A 82 -13.40 0.03 28.53
C LYS A 82 -13.43 -1.32 29.23
N ASP A 83 -13.86 -2.34 28.50
CA ASP A 83 -13.96 -3.71 28.97
C ASP A 83 -12.63 -4.48 28.92
N MET A 84 -11.54 -3.82 28.49
CA MET A 84 -10.21 -4.41 28.53
C MET A 84 -9.84 -4.83 29.96
N ASN A 85 -9.32 -6.05 30.09
CA ASN A 85 -8.79 -6.56 31.34
C ASN A 85 -7.81 -5.57 32.02
N ALA A 86 -8.01 -5.31 33.31
CA ALA A 86 -7.27 -4.29 34.06
C ALA A 86 -5.74 -4.50 34.06
N THR A 87 -5.27 -5.75 34.16
CA THR A 87 -3.83 -6.06 34.11
C THR A 87 -3.26 -5.74 32.73
N LYS A 88 -3.89 -6.22 31.65
CA LYS A 88 -3.45 -5.91 30.28
C LYS A 88 -3.44 -4.41 29.98
N ARG A 89 -4.44 -3.70 30.51
CA ARG A 89 -4.54 -2.24 30.40
C ARG A 89 -3.38 -1.56 31.12
N SER A 90 -3.07 -1.98 32.36
CA SER A 90 -1.95 -1.44 33.13
C SER A 90 -0.63 -1.67 32.40
N ASP A 91 -0.36 -2.91 31.98
CA ASP A 91 0.88 -3.28 31.28
C ASP A 91 1.06 -2.44 29.99
N ALA A 92 0.00 -2.26 29.21
CA ALA A 92 0.06 -1.45 28.00
C ALA A 92 0.29 0.03 28.28
N LEU A 93 -0.30 0.58 29.35
CA LEU A 93 -0.13 1.99 29.73
C LEU A 93 1.25 2.28 30.32
N ASP A 94 1.88 1.30 30.98
CA ASP A 94 3.26 1.42 31.47
C ASP A 94 4.24 1.62 30.30
N ASP A 95 4.07 0.88 29.20
CA ASP A 95 4.86 1.06 27.99
C ASP A 95 4.49 2.32 27.19
N LEU A 96 3.22 2.73 27.25
CA LEU A 96 2.65 3.91 26.55
C LEU A 96 2.62 5.15 27.44
N GLU A 97 3.57 5.26 28.37
CA GLU A 97 3.69 6.30 29.39
C GLU A 97 3.84 7.76 28.88
N ILE A 98 3.84 7.98 27.56
CA ILE A 98 3.81 9.32 26.94
C ILE A 98 2.39 9.79 26.62
N TYR A 99 1.40 8.92 26.77
CA TYR A 99 0.00 9.20 26.52
C TYR A 99 -0.76 9.47 27.82
N GLN A 100 -1.70 10.39 27.76
CA GLN A 100 -2.54 10.78 28.89
C GLN A 100 -4.00 10.64 28.49
N TYR A 101 -4.81 10.10 29.38
CA TYR A 101 -6.26 10.06 29.21
C TYR A 101 -6.79 11.49 28.95
N PHE A 102 -7.70 11.64 27.99
CA PHE A 102 -8.33 12.94 27.75
C PHE A 102 -9.84 12.90 27.57
N ASP A 103 -10.41 11.79 27.08
CA ASP A 103 -11.84 11.70 26.82
C ASP A 103 -12.31 10.24 26.81
N THR A 104 -13.62 10.05 26.80
CA THR A 104 -14.28 8.76 26.71
C THR A 104 -15.42 8.85 25.70
N GLN A 105 -15.38 8.02 24.65
CA GLN A 105 -16.39 8.00 23.59
C GLN A 105 -16.84 6.56 23.30
N GLY A 106 -18.15 6.31 23.40
CA GLY A 106 -18.72 4.96 23.25
C GLY A 106 -18.09 3.97 24.22
N GLU A 107 -17.56 2.86 23.69
CA GLU A 107 -16.91 1.79 24.46
C GLU A 107 -15.40 1.97 24.65
N TYR A 108 -14.86 3.16 24.32
CA TYR A 108 -13.43 3.44 24.34
C TYR A 108 -13.07 4.60 25.26
N ASP A 109 -11.96 4.43 25.98
CA ASP A 109 -11.24 5.51 26.62
C ASP A 109 -10.16 6.01 25.66
N LEU A 110 -10.11 7.32 25.46
CA LEU A 110 -9.21 7.98 24.53
C LEU A 110 -8.04 8.62 25.27
N TYR A 111 -6.83 8.42 24.73
CA TYR A 111 -5.60 8.97 25.26
C TYR A 111 -4.90 9.80 24.18
N LYS A 112 -4.21 10.87 24.59
CA LYS A 112 -3.48 11.79 23.71
C LYS A 112 -2.05 11.97 24.17
N THR A 113 -1.16 12.30 23.24
CA THR A 113 0.20 12.70 23.57
C THR A 113 0.57 14.05 22.93
N ASP A 114 1.28 14.88 23.70
CA ASP A 114 1.85 16.14 23.21
C ASP A 114 3.23 15.93 22.55
N TYR A 115 3.70 14.67 22.46
CA TYR A 115 5.01 14.30 21.95
C TYR A 115 4.97 13.65 20.57
N ALA A 116 3.80 13.60 19.91
CA ALA A 116 3.69 13.15 18.53
C ALA A 116 4.34 14.15 17.57
N LEU A 117 5.31 13.68 16.77
CA LEU A 117 6.02 14.54 15.82
C LEU A 117 5.10 14.98 14.68
N PRO A 118 5.35 16.12 14.03
CA PRO A 118 4.70 16.50 12.77
C PRO A 118 4.96 15.44 11.68
N MET A 119 4.10 15.40 10.66
CA MET A 119 4.26 14.42 9.58
C MET A 119 5.61 14.52 8.88
N GLY A 120 6.21 15.72 8.83
CA GLY A 120 7.60 15.92 8.45
C GLY A 120 8.40 16.73 9.48
N PHE A 121 9.67 16.39 9.66
CA PHE A 121 10.55 17.03 10.63
C PHE A 121 12.02 16.98 10.19
N ALA A 122 12.80 17.98 10.63
CA ALA A 122 14.18 18.15 10.21
C ALA A 122 15.19 17.44 11.12
N TYR A 123 16.31 17.03 10.54
CA TYR A 123 17.50 16.55 11.25
C TYR A 123 18.67 17.53 11.13
N ASN A 124 19.50 17.55 12.17
CA ASN A 124 20.76 18.27 12.22
C ASN A 124 21.95 17.31 12.37
N THR A 125 21.67 16.09 12.82
CA THR A 125 22.68 15.13 13.23
C THR A 125 22.33 13.75 12.68
N TYR A 126 23.35 12.93 12.44
CA TYR A 126 23.20 11.59 11.91
C TYR A 126 23.92 10.53 12.74
N PHE A 127 23.40 9.30 12.67
CA PHE A 127 24.12 8.07 13.00
C PHE A 127 24.33 7.26 11.71
N SER A 128 25.44 6.53 11.62
CA SER A 128 25.60 5.53 10.56
C SER A 128 24.65 4.37 10.83
N LEU A 129 23.95 3.89 9.80
CA LEU A 129 22.98 2.80 9.93
C LEU A 129 23.60 1.53 10.55
N GLU A 130 24.88 1.25 10.25
CA GLU A 130 25.58 0.10 10.85
C GLU A 130 25.89 0.31 12.34
N SER A 131 26.06 1.55 12.80
CA SER A 131 26.34 1.85 14.22
C SER A 131 25.15 1.65 15.16
N VAL A 132 23.93 1.71 14.63
CA VAL A 132 22.67 1.61 15.40
C VAL A 132 21.99 0.25 15.27
N LYS A 133 22.54 -0.63 14.43
CA LYS A 133 21.99 -1.95 14.14
C LYS A 133 22.02 -2.83 15.39
N GLY A 134 20.83 -3.30 15.80
CA GLY A 134 20.68 -4.11 17.02
C GLY A 134 20.65 -3.31 18.32
N ALA A 135 20.60 -1.98 18.26
CA ALA A 135 20.40 -1.17 19.45
C ALA A 135 18.97 -1.36 20.00
N ASN A 136 18.84 -1.64 21.29
CA ASN A 136 17.55 -1.83 21.99
C ASN A 136 16.70 -0.55 22.11
N TYR A 137 17.19 0.57 21.60
CA TYR A 137 16.58 1.90 21.69
C TYR A 137 16.67 2.64 20.35
N ALA A 138 16.72 1.89 19.24
CA ALA A 138 16.85 2.42 17.89
C ALA A 138 15.72 3.40 17.51
N ASP A 139 14.48 3.16 17.96
CA ASP A 139 13.36 4.08 17.72
C ASP A 139 13.57 5.45 18.38
N LYS A 140 14.10 5.45 19.60
CA LYS A 140 14.40 6.67 20.35
C LYS A 140 15.59 7.43 19.73
N LEU A 141 16.63 6.72 19.30
CA LEU A 141 17.76 7.32 18.57
C LEU A 141 17.31 7.92 17.24
N MET A 142 16.38 7.27 16.53
CA MET A 142 15.85 7.75 15.26
C MET A 142 15.06 9.05 15.42
N VAL A 143 14.41 9.29 16.58
CA VAL A 143 13.78 10.57 16.87
C VAL A 143 14.81 11.69 17.02
N ARG A 144 15.98 11.40 17.60
CA ARG A 144 17.07 12.36 17.77
C ARG A 144 17.77 12.69 16.44
N SER A 145 18.31 11.65 15.80
CA SER A 145 19.26 11.74 14.69
C SER A 145 18.84 10.80 13.55
N VAL A 146 19.11 11.21 12.32
CA VAL A 146 18.76 10.42 11.13
C VAL A 146 19.72 9.24 10.99
N PHE A 147 19.23 8.08 10.54
CA PHE A 147 20.08 6.94 10.20
C PHE A 147 20.38 6.96 8.70
N LEU A 148 21.67 7.00 8.36
CA LEU A 148 22.17 7.12 6.99
C LEU A 148 23.14 6.00 6.63
N THR A 149 23.14 5.59 5.36
CA THR A 149 24.18 4.76 4.77
C THR A 149 25.45 5.58 4.50
N ASP A 150 26.58 4.93 4.23
CA ASP A 150 27.84 5.63 3.93
C ASP A 150 27.71 6.55 2.70
N GLU A 151 27.02 6.11 1.64
CA GLU A 151 26.71 6.94 0.47
C GLU A 151 25.88 8.18 0.82
N GLN A 152 24.92 8.04 1.72
CA GLN A 152 24.10 9.16 2.18
C GLN A 152 24.86 10.11 3.11
N ILE A 153 25.82 9.59 3.88
CA ILE A 153 26.71 10.42 4.70
C ILE A 153 27.57 11.30 3.79
N ASP A 154 28.10 10.78 2.69
CA ASP A 154 28.84 11.58 1.72
C ASP A 154 27.96 12.65 1.06
N LYS A 155 26.69 12.34 0.80
CA LYS A 155 25.70 13.26 0.21
C LYS A 155 25.24 14.39 1.15
N TYR A 156 25.10 14.09 2.44
CA TYR A 156 24.46 14.98 3.43
C TYR A 156 25.40 15.48 4.53
N GLY A 157 26.67 15.05 4.52
CA GLY A 157 27.66 15.42 5.53
C GLY A 157 28.04 16.90 5.55
N ASP A 158 27.63 17.67 4.53
CA ASP A 158 27.77 19.12 4.48
C ASP A 158 26.72 19.86 5.34
N ILE A 159 25.53 19.26 5.54
CA ILE A 159 24.43 19.85 6.31
C ILE A 159 24.14 19.11 7.63
N LEU A 160 24.76 17.95 7.87
CA LEU A 160 24.56 17.13 9.07
C LEU A 160 25.87 16.88 9.82
N GLU A 161 25.79 16.92 11.14
CA GLU A 161 26.90 16.57 12.02
C GLU A 161 26.79 15.13 12.54
N LYS A 162 27.93 14.45 12.69
CA LYS A 162 27.94 13.10 13.28
C LYS A 162 27.56 13.17 14.76
N ASP A 163 26.53 12.46 15.15
CA ASP A 163 26.15 12.32 16.55
C ASP A 163 27.12 11.36 17.26
N ARG A 164 27.72 11.83 18.35
CA ARG A 164 28.72 11.09 19.17
C ARG A 164 28.19 10.73 20.54
N THR A 165 26.87 10.73 20.72
CA THR A 165 26.25 10.41 22.00
C THR A 165 26.47 8.93 22.34
N ASP A 166 27.31 8.66 23.33
CA ASP A 166 27.72 7.30 23.75
C ASP A 166 26.76 6.64 24.77
N PHE A 167 25.59 7.22 25.06
CA PHE A 167 24.78 6.86 26.25
C PHE A 167 23.46 6.14 25.97
N VAL A 168 23.00 5.43 27.01
CA VAL A 168 21.64 4.94 27.21
C VAL A 168 20.65 6.10 27.07
N TYR A 169 19.83 6.05 26.01
CA TYR A 169 18.90 7.11 25.69
C TYR A 169 17.67 7.05 26.62
N SER A 170 17.60 8.02 27.53
CA SER A 170 16.56 8.08 28.57
C SER A 170 15.25 8.69 28.07
N LYS A 171 14.15 8.42 28.79
CA LYS A 171 12.83 9.02 28.49
C LYS A 171 12.89 10.55 28.50
N SER A 172 13.58 11.16 29.46
CA SER A 172 13.65 12.64 29.55
C SER A 172 14.35 13.26 28.34
N GLN A 173 15.39 12.61 27.81
CA GLN A 173 16.05 13.02 26.56
C GLN A 173 15.12 12.86 25.36
N PHE A 174 14.39 11.74 25.26
CA PHE A 174 13.35 11.55 24.25
C PHE A 174 12.34 12.72 24.25
N LEU A 175 11.81 13.09 25.41
CA LEU A 175 10.81 14.15 25.51
C LEU A 175 11.35 15.51 25.07
N LEU A 176 12.63 15.79 25.35
CA LEU A 176 13.29 17.02 24.89
C LEU A 176 13.49 17.02 23.37
N ASP A 177 14.00 15.92 22.82
CA ASP A 177 14.25 15.79 21.38
C ASP A 177 12.93 15.83 20.61
N ALA A 178 11.88 15.16 21.08
CA ALA A 178 10.53 15.22 20.50
C ALA A 178 9.99 16.66 20.46
N LYS A 179 10.11 17.42 21.57
CA LYS A 179 9.72 18.85 21.60
C LYS A 179 10.52 19.69 20.61
N ASN A 180 11.82 19.42 20.47
CA ASN A 180 12.67 20.10 19.50
C ASN A 180 12.25 19.76 18.06
N LYS A 181 11.89 18.51 17.76
CA LYS A 181 11.37 18.11 16.44
C LYS A 181 10.01 18.71 16.13
N ILE A 182 9.12 18.82 17.11
CA ILE A 182 7.82 19.47 16.96
C ILE A 182 8.01 20.96 16.63
N LYS A 183 8.88 21.65 17.38
CA LYS A 183 9.16 23.08 17.14
C LYS A 183 9.78 23.37 15.77
N ASN A 184 10.63 22.46 15.28
CA ASN A 184 11.35 22.61 14.01
C ASN A 184 10.78 21.70 12.90
N GLY A 185 9.53 21.27 13.03
CA GLY A 185 8.86 20.43 12.04
C GLY A 185 8.21 21.23 10.92
N VAL A 186 7.46 20.53 10.07
CA VAL A 186 6.59 21.17 9.09
C VAL A 186 5.51 22.01 9.82
N ILE A 187 5.21 23.17 9.27
CA ILE A 187 4.20 24.11 9.79
C ILE A 187 2.79 23.64 9.44
N GLN A 188 2.63 23.11 8.24
CA GLN A 188 1.35 22.64 7.71
C GLN A 188 1.61 21.34 6.95
N PHE A 189 0.67 20.41 7.06
CA PHE A 189 0.65 19.18 6.29
C PHE A 189 -0.77 18.89 5.83
N SER A 190 -0.94 18.48 4.58
CA SER A 190 -2.25 18.15 4.03
C SER A 190 -2.14 16.99 3.04
N VAL A 191 -3.02 16.01 3.18
CA VAL A 191 -3.09 14.87 2.27
C VAL A 191 -3.87 15.28 1.03
N THR A 192 -3.40 14.86 -0.15
CA THR A 192 -4.09 15.06 -1.43
C THR A 192 -4.45 13.71 -2.03
N LYS A 193 -5.23 13.69 -3.11
CA LYS A 193 -5.61 12.44 -3.78
C LYS A 193 -4.41 11.68 -4.36
N GLU A 194 -3.36 12.40 -4.73
CA GLU A 194 -2.18 11.86 -5.41
C GLU A 194 -0.95 11.81 -4.50
N GLY A 195 -1.03 12.29 -3.25
CA GLY A 195 0.11 12.36 -2.34
C GLY A 195 -0.15 13.31 -1.18
N PHE A 196 0.72 14.29 -0.97
CA PHE A 196 0.58 15.26 0.12
C PHE A 196 1.35 16.56 -0.15
N THR A 197 0.97 17.62 0.55
CA THR A 197 1.68 18.89 0.58
C THR A 197 2.11 19.24 1.99
N ALA A 198 3.23 19.94 2.12
CA ALA A 198 3.74 20.42 3.39
C ALA A 198 4.38 21.81 3.24
N LYS A 199 4.31 22.62 4.29
CA LYS A 199 4.99 23.92 4.35
C LYS A 199 6.03 23.91 5.46
N THR A 200 7.19 24.47 5.16
CA THR A 200 8.34 24.53 6.08
C THR A 200 8.90 25.94 6.15
N ARG A 201 9.55 26.27 7.27
CA ARG A 201 10.33 27.50 7.41
C ARG A 201 11.61 27.17 8.15
N TYR A 202 12.73 27.20 7.46
CA TYR A 202 14.03 26.93 8.05
C TYR A 202 14.96 28.14 7.98
N GLN A 203 15.87 28.24 8.95
CA GLN A 203 16.91 29.28 9.01
C GLN A 203 18.19 28.88 8.28
N SER A 204 18.30 27.60 7.90
CA SER A 204 19.39 27.04 7.12
C SER A 204 18.83 25.87 6.32
N GLU A 205 19.62 25.36 5.39
CA GLU A 205 19.31 24.10 4.73
C GLU A 205 19.17 22.94 5.73
N LYS A 206 18.21 22.05 5.49
CA LYS A 206 17.89 20.91 6.36
C LYS A 206 17.52 19.66 5.57
N LEU A 207 17.90 18.50 6.10
CA LEU A 207 17.32 17.23 5.69
C LEU A 207 16.00 17.00 6.42
N VAL A 208 14.89 17.00 5.69
CA VAL A 208 13.55 16.77 6.21
C VAL A 208 13.13 15.33 5.94
N CYS A 209 12.71 14.63 7.00
CA CYS A 209 12.11 13.32 6.92
C CYS A 209 10.59 13.45 6.98
N PHE A 210 9.88 12.70 6.14
CA PHE A 210 8.45 12.50 6.25
C PHE A 210 8.15 11.09 6.78
N SER A 211 7.20 10.97 7.71
CA SER A 211 6.71 9.68 8.23
C SER A 211 5.81 8.94 7.23
N VAL A 212 6.31 8.82 6.00
CA VAL A 212 5.74 8.14 4.85
C VAL A 212 6.80 7.16 4.33
N PRO A 213 6.48 5.87 4.19
CA PRO A 213 7.41 4.91 3.65
C PRO A 213 7.83 5.25 2.21
N TYR A 214 9.12 5.11 1.92
CA TYR A 214 9.69 5.34 0.61
C TYR A 214 9.19 4.33 -0.42
N CYS A 215 9.06 4.75 -1.67
CA CYS A 215 8.68 3.92 -2.80
C CYS A 215 9.18 4.62 -4.07
N GLU A 216 9.63 3.85 -5.06
CA GLU A 216 10.12 4.40 -6.34
C GLU A 216 9.07 5.23 -7.09
N GLY A 217 7.78 5.06 -6.77
CA GLY A 217 6.70 5.86 -7.35
C GLY A 217 6.57 7.27 -6.79
N TRP A 218 7.33 7.65 -5.75
CA TRP A 218 7.30 9.00 -5.19
C TRP A 218 8.13 9.98 -6.01
N SER A 219 7.57 11.16 -6.22
CA SER A 219 8.24 12.34 -6.77
C SER A 219 7.96 13.54 -5.86
N ALA A 220 8.92 14.46 -5.75
CA ALA A 220 8.76 15.65 -4.94
C ALA A 220 9.14 16.92 -5.71
N GLU A 221 8.47 18.01 -5.36
CA GLU A 221 8.73 19.36 -5.85
C GLU A 221 8.88 20.30 -4.66
N ILE A 222 9.88 21.19 -4.68
CA ILE A 222 10.07 22.27 -3.71
C ILE A 222 9.86 23.58 -4.43
N ASN A 223 8.84 24.35 -4.04
CA ASN A 223 8.46 25.60 -4.69
C ASN A 223 8.24 25.46 -6.22
N GLY A 224 7.82 24.27 -6.68
CA GLY A 224 7.60 23.95 -8.09
C GLY A 224 8.80 23.36 -8.83
N GLU A 225 9.99 23.37 -8.24
CA GLU A 225 11.19 22.77 -8.83
C GLU A 225 11.35 21.31 -8.41
N PRO A 226 11.73 20.39 -9.32
CA PRO A 226 11.94 18.98 -8.98
C PRO A 226 12.99 18.79 -7.88
N ALA A 227 12.67 17.94 -6.92
CA ALA A 227 13.56 17.61 -5.82
C ALA A 227 13.71 16.09 -5.66
N GLU A 228 14.92 15.68 -5.29
CA GLU A 228 15.25 14.27 -5.12
C GLU A 228 14.66 13.73 -3.81
N VAL A 229 14.04 12.55 -3.88
CA VAL A 229 13.50 11.84 -2.72
C VAL A 229 14.42 10.68 -2.39
N ASP A 230 14.98 10.68 -1.19
CA ASP A 230 15.86 9.63 -0.71
C ASP A 230 15.16 8.70 0.29
N LYS A 231 15.60 7.44 0.33
CA LYS A 231 15.21 6.49 1.38
C LYS A 231 16.11 6.65 2.61
N ILE A 232 15.70 7.42 3.59
CA ILE A 232 16.43 7.62 4.86
C ILE A 232 15.81 6.79 5.99
N ASN A 233 16.48 6.69 7.15
CA ASN A 233 15.98 5.94 8.30
C ASN A 233 15.63 4.47 7.97
N GLY A 234 16.34 3.89 7.00
CA GLY A 234 16.06 2.55 6.48
C GLY A 234 14.84 2.46 5.55
N GLY A 235 13.85 3.35 5.65
CA GLY A 235 12.62 3.18 4.87
C GLY A 235 11.67 4.37 4.73
N LEU A 236 12.02 5.55 5.22
CA LEU A 236 11.17 6.74 5.13
C LEU A 236 11.63 7.68 4.03
N CYS A 237 10.71 8.51 3.52
CA CYS A 237 11.05 9.56 2.58
C CYS A 237 11.88 10.67 3.25
N GLY A 238 12.99 11.03 2.63
CA GLY A 238 13.85 12.15 2.99
C GLY A 238 14.02 13.11 1.82
N ILE A 239 14.11 14.40 2.11
CA ILE A 239 14.32 15.45 1.11
C ILE A 239 15.19 16.57 1.67
N ARG A 240 16.10 17.09 0.85
CA ARG A 240 16.92 18.27 1.16
C ARG A 240 16.10 19.53 0.91
N VAL A 241 15.85 20.32 1.95
CA VAL A 241 15.03 21.53 1.87
C VAL A 241 15.91 22.76 2.10
N PRO A 242 15.92 23.73 1.17
CA PRO A 242 16.70 24.95 1.31
C PRO A 242 16.16 25.84 2.44
N GLU A 243 16.95 26.86 2.79
CA GLU A 243 16.53 27.86 3.78
C GLU A 243 15.31 28.67 3.30
N GLY A 244 14.60 29.27 4.26
CA GLY A 244 13.43 30.11 4.00
C GLY A 244 12.11 29.36 4.06
N LEU A 245 11.06 30.01 3.55
CA LEU A 245 9.71 29.46 3.49
C LEU A 245 9.59 28.61 2.21
N CYS A 246 9.36 27.31 2.36
CA CYS A 246 9.24 26.39 1.24
C CYS A 246 7.92 25.63 1.28
N GLU A 247 7.31 25.45 0.10
CA GLU A 247 6.19 24.56 -0.15
C GLU A 247 6.69 23.28 -0.82
N ILE A 248 6.43 22.16 -0.17
CA ILE A 248 6.87 20.83 -0.58
C ILE A 248 5.64 20.06 -1.07
N THR A 249 5.70 19.53 -2.28
CA THR A 249 4.62 18.73 -2.86
C THR A 249 5.14 17.35 -3.21
N PHE A 250 4.56 16.31 -2.63
CA PHE A 250 4.81 14.91 -2.97
C PHE A 250 3.67 14.37 -3.82
N LYS A 251 4.02 13.69 -4.92
CA LYS A 251 3.09 12.98 -5.80
C LYS A 251 3.54 11.54 -5.97
N TYR A 252 2.60 10.61 -5.80
CA TYR A 252 2.79 9.19 -6.01
C TYR A 252 2.20 8.76 -7.35
N ARG A 253 2.98 8.01 -8.12
CA ARG A 253 2.52 7.33 -9.32
C ARG A 253 3.02 5.90 -9.33
N THR A 254 2.10 4.95 -9.45
CA THR A 254 2.45 3.53 -9.49
C THR A 254 3.43 3.23 -10.64
N PRO A 255 4.65 2.74 -10.34
CA PRO A 255 5.62 2.36 -11.35
C PRO A 255 5.02 1.33 -12.32
N GLY A 256 5.26 1.51 -13.62
CA GLY A 256 4.76 0.61 -14.66
C GLY A 256 3.29 0.81 -15.05
N LEU A 257 2.51 1.68 -14.38
CA LEU A 257 1.11 1.93 -14.74
C LEU A 257 0.95 2.38 -16.20
N THR A 258 1.82 3.29 -16.66
CA THR A 258 1.80 3.77 -18.05
C THR A 258 2.10 2.65 -19.05
N LEU A 259 3.06 1.78 -18.73
CA LEU A 259 3.40 0.61 -19.56
C LEU A 259 2.23 -0.37 -19.60
N GLY A 260 1.59 -0.62 -18.44
CA GLY A 260 0.38 -1.44 -18.34
C GLY A 260 -0.74 -0.94 -19.25
N ILE A 261 -1.00 0.36 -19.26
CA ILE A 261 -2.00 0.98 -20.15
C ILE A 261 -1.66 0.70 -21.63
N PHE A 262 -0.40 0.87 -22.04
CA PHE A 262 0.01 0.55 -23.42
C PHE A 262 -0.15 -0.94 -23.75
N CYS A 263 0.20 -1.84 -22.83
CA CYS A 263 -0.01 -3.28 -22.99
C CYS A 263 -1.50 -3.63 -23.12
N THR A 264 -2.38 -3.01 -22.32
CA THR A 264 -3.83 -3.21 -22.40
C THR A 264 -4.39 -2.74 -23.75
N ILE A 265 -4.00 -1.54 -24.21
CA ILE A 265 -4.43 -1.01 -25.51
C ILE A 265 -3.95 -1.94 -26.64
N ALA A 266 -2.69 -2.37 -26.62
CA ALA A 266 -2.16 -3.31 -27.61
C ALA A 266 -2.92 -4.64 -27.60
N GLY A 267 -3.24 -5.17 -26.41
CA GLY A 267 -4.05 -6.38 -26.25
C GLY A 267 -5.45 -6.24 -26.83
N ILE A 268 -6.12 -5.11 -26.61
CA ILE A 268 -7.43 -4.81 -27.21
C ILE A 268 -7.33 -4.76 -28.74
N VAL A 269 -6.29 -4.12 -29.28
CA VAL A 269 -6.05 -4.06 -30.73
C VAL A 269 -5.83 -5.46 -31.30
N PHE A 270 -5.00 -6.29 -30.68
CA PHE A 270 -4.77 -7.66 -31.13
C PHE A 270 -6.03 -8.52 -31.04
N LEU A 271 -6.83 -8.37 -29.99
CA LEU A 271 -8.11 -9.07 -29.85
C LEU A 271 -9.10 -8.64 -30.94
N ALA A 272 -9.20 -7.33 -31.21
CA ALA A 272 -10.06 -6.81 -32.27
C ALA A 272 -9.62 -7.33 -33.64
N LEU A 273 -8.32 -7.32 -33.95
CA LEU A 273 -7.77 -7.89 -35.18
C LEU A 273 -8.06 -9.39 -35.29
N TYR A 274 -7.89 -10.16 -34.21
CA TYR A 274 -8.21 -11.58 -34.18
C TYR A 274 -9.69 -11.83 -34.49
N ILE A 275 -10.61 -11.10 -33.86
CA ILE A 275 -12.06 -11.22 -34.09
C ILE A 275 -12.40 -10.88 -35.54
N VAL A 276 -11.84 -9.79 -36.10
CA VAL A 276 -12.07 -9.38 -37.49
C VAL A 276 -11.55 -10.45 -38.45
N ILE A 277 -10.33 -10.95 -38.26
CA ILE A 277 -9.75 -12.03 -39.07
C ILE A 277 -10.64 -13.26 -39.02
N PHE A 278 -11.09 -13.69 -37.84
CA PHE A 278 -11.95 -14.86 -37.71
C PHE A 278 -13.32 -14.65 -38.37
N ARG A 279 -13.90 -13.45 -38.23
CA ARG A 279 -15.22 -13.17 -38.80
C ARG A 279 -15.20 -12.98 -40.32
N VAL A 280 -14.08 -12.50 -40.88
CA VAL A 280 -13.93 -12.24 -42.32
C VAL A 280 -13.35 -13.46 -43.06
N ILE A 281 -12.33 -14.11 -42.50
CA ILE A 281 -11.61 -15.22 -43.14
C ILE A 281 -12.24 -16.58 -42.81
N ARG A 282 -12.73 -16.77 -41.57
CA ARG A 282 -13.51 -17.96 -41.16
C ARG A 282 -15.01 -17.75 -41.31
N ARG A 283 -15.43 -17.02 -42.36
CA ARG A 283 -16.71 -17.32 -43.01
C ARG A 283 -16.58 -18.71 -43.63
N GLU A 284 -16.67 -19.75 -42.81
CA GLU A 284 -17.14 -21.03 -43.31
C GLU A 284 -18.47 -20.72 -44.01
N LYS A 285 -18.51 -20.95 -45.32
CA LYS A 285 -19.80 -21.14 -45.99
C LYS A 285 -20.51 -22.20 -45.14
N PRO A 286 -21.73 -21.98 -44.63
CA PRO A 286 -22.47 -23.10 -44.07
C PRO A 286 -22.42 -24.20 -45.13
N LEU A 287 -21.90 -25.38 -44.77
CA LEU A 287 -21.94 -26.52 -45.68
C LEU A 287 -23.40 -26.63 -46.15
N PRO A 288 -23.69 -26.63 -47.46
CA PRO A 288 -25.08 -26.62 -47.96
C PRO A 288 -25.91 -27.83 -47.48
N CYS A 289 -25.25 -28.82 -46.89
CA CYS A 289 -25.81 -30.11 -46.51
C CYS A 289 -25.55 -30.39 -45.02
N ALA A 290 -26.11 -29.59 -44.13
CA ALA A 290 -26.30 -29.97 -42.73
C ALA A 290 -27.79 -30.14 -42.44
N HIS A 291 -28.47 -30.95 -43.27
CA HIS A 291 -29.72 -31.57 -42.89
C HIS A 291 -29.40 -32.92 -42.26
N LEU A 292 -29.50 -32.97 -40.93
CA LEU A 292 -29.57 -34.22 -40.16
C LEU A 292 -30.81 -34.99 -40.64
N TYR A 293 -30.59 -36.18 -41.18
CA TYR A 293 -31.59 -37.00 -41.88
C TYR A 293 -32.81 -37.35 -41.03
N ALA A 294 -34.00 -37.18 -41.61
CA ALA A 294 -35.18 -37.98 -41.29
C ALA A 294 -35.98 -38.25 -42.58
N VAL A 295 -35.31 -38.79 -43.59
CA VAL A 295 -35.97 -39.45 -44.72
C VAL A 295 -35.12 -40.67 -45.05
N GLU A 296 -35.65 -41.87 -44.81
CA GLU A 296 -35.11 -43.11 -45.38
C GLU A 296 -35.06 -42.94 -46.90
N ARG A 297 -33.88 -42.70 -47.45
CA ARG A 297 -33.58 -43.00 -48.84
C ARG A 297 -33.01 -44.40 -48.91
N ILE A 298 -33.88 -45.39 -48.79
CA ILE A 298 -33.58 -46.67 -49.44
C ILE A 298 -33.81 -46.38 -50.93
N ASP A 299 -32.74 -46.04 -51.66
CA ASP A 299 -32.79 -46.04 -53.11
C ASP A 299 -33.15 -47.47 -53.54
N GLY A 300 -34.32 -47.63 -54.17
CA GLY A 300 -34.81 -48.93 -54.62
C GLY A 300 -33.71 -49.67 -55.39
N VAL A 301 -33.30 -50.83 -54.89
CA VAL A 301 -32.25 -51.64 -55.49
C VAL A 301 -32.68 -51.96 -56.92
N LYS A 302 -31.88 -51.61 -57.93
CA LYS A 302 -32.18 -51.84 -59.36
C LYS A 302 -32.57 -53.29 -59.66
N ALA A 303 -32.05 -54.25 -58.89
CA ALA A 303 -32.39 -55.67 -58.99
C ALA A 303 -33.88 -55.96 -58.72
N HIS A 304 -34.57 -55.18 -57.89
CA HIS A 304 -36.00 -55.38 -57.62
C HIS A 304 -36.85 -55.13 -58.87
N LYS A 305 -36.59 -54.06 -59.62
CA LYS A 305 -37.32 -53.79 -60.87
C LYS A 305 -37.05 -54.88 -61.91
N SER A 306 -35.79 -55.28 -62.09
CA SER A 306 -35.46 -56.36 -63.02
C SER A 306 -36.07 -57.71 -62.63
N TYR A 307 -36.17 -58.03 -61.34
CA TYR A 307 -36.81 -59.26 -60.87
C TYR A 307 -38.33 -59.24 -61.06
N VAL A 308 -38.99 -58.11 -60.80
CA VAL A 308 -40.43 -57.96 -61.06
C VAL A 308 -40.74 -58.02 -62.56
N ASP A 309 -39.93 -57.36 -63.40
CA ASP A 309 -40.09 -57.44 -64.86
C ASP A 309 -39.91 -58.88 -65.37
N GLU A 310 -38.91 -59.62 -64.87
CA GLU A 310 -38.66 -61.01 -65.29
C GLU A 310 -39.79 -61.97 -64.88
N ILE A 311 -40.33 -61.82 -63.67
CA ILE A 311 -41.50 -62.61 -63.22
C ILE A 311 -42.73 -62.26 -64.05
N SER A 312 -42.97 -60.98 -64.30
CA SER A 312 -44.12 -60.55 -65.09
C SER A 312 -44.11 -61.12 -66.52
N HIS A 313 -42.92 -61.22 -67.14
CA HIS A 313 -42.75 -61.84 -68.45
C HIS A 313 -43.04 -63.35 -68.44
N ARG A 314 -42.60 -64.08 -67.41
CA ARG A 314 -42.88 -65.53 -67.33
C ARG A 314 -44.37 -65.84 -67.17
N TYR A 315 -45.10 -65.04 -66.39
CA TYR A 315 -46.54 -65.25 -66.22
C TYR A 315 -47.36 -64.82 -67.44
N SER A 316 -46.91 -63.82 -68.22
CA SER A 316 -47.59 -63.43 -69.46
C SER A 316 -47.38 -64.41 -70.62
N ASP A 317 -46.29 -65.19 -70.60
CA ASP A 317 -46.05 -66.21 -71.62
C ASP A 317 -46.82 -67.52 -71.32
N ASP A 318 -47.04 -67.86 -70.04
CA ASP A 318 -47.85 -69.03 -69.63
C ASP A 318 -49.37 -68.85 -69.88
N GLU A 319 -49.90 -67.63 -69.92
CA GLU A 319 -51.31 -67.35 -70.30
C GLU A 319 -51.56 -67.36 -71.82
N SER A 320 -50.52 -67.56 -72.65
CA SER A 320 -50.63 -67.60 -74.12
C SER A 320 -50.53 -69.00 -74.73
N THR A 321 -50.56 -70.06 -73.89
CA THR A 321 -50.47 -71.47 -74.33
C THR A 321 -51.53 -72.42 -73.75
N GLU A 322 -52.63 -71.89 -73.20
CA GLU A 322 -53.88 -72.66 -72.96
C GLU A 322 -55.06 -72.03 -73.73
N GLU A 323 -55.10 -72.25 -75.06
CA GLU A 323 -56.31 -72.62 -75.82
C GLU A 323 -55.92 -73.35 -77.12
#